data_AF-A0AAD6B8M3-F1
#
_entry.id   AF-A0AAD6B8M3-F1
#
_cell.length_a   1.000
_cell.length_b   1.000
_cell.length_c   1.000
_cell.angle_alpha   90.00
_cell.angle_beta   90.00
_cell.angle_gamma   90.00
#
_symmetry.space_group_name_H-M   'P 1'
#
loop_
_entity.id
_entity.type
_entity.pdbx_description
1 polymer ?
#
loop_
_entity_poly.entity_id
_entity_poly.type
_entity_poly.pdbx_seq_one_letter_code
_entity_poly.pdbx_strand_id
1 'polypeptide(L)'
;MICMTTDSGANMCFGHRLHLAIEKSAKDPRVDRTVSILKKMVSAFSFSWKKKRELARLQTEMKLPPHKLITDSPTRWGSKLAMIERVLEQEKAISEILKADKKTRCLVPGYNEKDVMESVVKALGPLRDFTDALS
;
A
#
# COMPACT_ATOMS: atom_id res chain seq x y z
N MET A 1 38.61 -5.24 -14.27
CA MET A 1 39.06 -3.92 -13.79
C MET A 1 38.05 -3.46 -12.75
N ILE A 2 38.47 -3.49 -11.49
CA ILE A 2 37.68 -3.03 -10.34
C ILE A 2 37.67 -1.50 -10.41
N CYS A 3 36.49 -0.89 -10.43
CA CYS A 3 36.32 0.49 -10.00
C CYS A 3 35.41 0.49 -8.79
N MET A 4 36.03 0.38 -7.61
CA MET A 4 35.51 1.06 -6.44
C MET A 4 35.77 2.55 -6.65
N THR A 5 34.69 3.32 -6.74
CA THR A 5 34.71 4.73 -6.32
C THR A 5 33.53 4.90 -5.38
N THR A 6 33.88 5.18 -4.13
CA THR A 6 33.00 5.75 -3.10
C THR A 6 32.56 7.15 -3.52
N ASP A 7 31.40 7.56 -2.99
CA ASP A 7 30.71 8.85 -3.16
C ASP A 7 29.70 8.92 -4.33
N SER A 8 28.59 8.16 -4.20
CA SER A 8 27.44 8.31 -5.09
C SER A 8 26.58 9.49 -4.68
N GLY A 9 27.05 10.69 -5.01
CA GLY A 9 26.21 11.88 -5.22
C GLY A 9 25.27 11.71 -6.42
N ALA A 10 24.39 10.71 -6.36
CA ALA A 10 23.38 10.46 -7.38
C ALA A 10 22.23 11.46 -7.19
N ASN A 11 21.91 12.22 -8.24
CA ASN A 11 20.80 13.15 -8.32
C ASN A 11 19.52 12.56 -7.72
N MET A 12 19.27 12.84 -6.44
CA MET A 12 18.06 12.42 -5.78
C MET A 12 16.93 13.29 -6.31
N CYS A 13 16.05 12.69 -7.12
CA CYS A 13 14.88 13.39 -7.66
C CYS A 13 14.05 14.01 -6.53
N PHE A 14 13.31 15.07 -6.85
CA PHE A 14 12.46 15.76 -5.88
C PHE A 14 11.56 14.78 -5.11
N GLY A 15 10.96 13.81 -5.80
CA GLY A 15 10.15 12.75 -5.20
C GLY A 15 10.92 11.87 -4.18
N HIS A 16 12.21 11.58 -4.40
CA HIS A 16 13.00 10.82 -3.44
C HIS A 16 13.38 11.63 -2.21
N ARG A 17 13.70 12.92 -2.35
CA ARG A 17 13.93 13.83 -1.20
C ARG A 17 12.67 13.99 -0.36
N LEU A 18 11.52 14.12 -1.02
CA LEU A 18 10.22 14.23 -0.37
C LEU A 18 9.83 12.94 0.37
N HIS A 19 10.08 11.78 -0.24
CA HIS A 19 9.89 10.48 0.42
C HIS A 19 10.69 10.41 1.73
N LEU A 20 11.99 10.76 1.71
CA LEU A 20 12.82 10.76 2.91
C LEU A 20 12.36 11.77 3.96
N ALA A 21 11.89 12.94 3.53
CA ALA A 21 11.35 13.94 4.45
C ALA A 21 10.11 13.41 5.19
N ILE A 22 9.18 12.78 4.45
CA ILE A 22 7.96 12.20 5.02
C ILE A 22 8.28 11.02 5.93
N GLU A 23 9.12 10.08 5.51
CA GLU A 23 9.51 8.94 6.34
C GLU A 23 10.21 9.39 7.63
N LYS A 24 10.95 10.51 7.61
CA LYS A 24 11.57 11.09 8.80
C LYS A 24 10.57 11.82 9.69
N SER A 25 9.61 12.54 9.12
CA SER A 25 8.65 13.36 9.88
C SER A 25 7.45 12.56 10.40
N ALA A 26 7.03 11.51 9.69
CA ALA A 26 5.77 10.79 9.94
C ALA A 26 5.97 9.45 10.66
N LYS A 27 6.63 9.46 11.82
CA LYS A 27 6.72 8.29 12.70
C LYS A 27 5.51 8.20 13.63
N ASP A 28 4.35 7.86 13.09
CA ASP A 28 3.19 7.49 13.91
C ASP A 28 3.11 5.95 14.01
N PRO A 29 3.26 5.36 15.22
CA PRO A 29 3.18 3.90 15.41
C PRO A 29 1.89 3.26 14.90
N ARG A 30 0.79 4.02 14.85
CA ARG A 30 -0.51 3.55 14.31
C ARG A 30 -0.44 3.38 12.79
N VAL A 31 0.24 4.29 12.11
CA VAL A 31 0.48 4.19 10.66
C VAL A 31 1.36 2.98 10.36
N ASP A 32 2.47 2.81 11.09
CA ASP A 32 3.38 1.68 10.89
C ASP A 32 2.70 0.33 11.14
N ARG A 33 1.90 0.23 12.20
CA ARG A 33 1.10 -0.96 12.50
C ARG A 33 0.11 -1.24 11.38
N THR A 34 -0.64 -0.23 10.94
CA THR A 34 -1.64 -0.37 9.87
C THR A 34 -0.98 -0.83 8.58
N VAL A 35 0.09 -0.16 8.15
CA VAL A 35 0.87 -0.54 6.95
C VAL A 35 1.42 -1.97 7.06
N SER A 36 1.88 -2.39 8.23
CA SER A 36 2.36 -3.76 8.46
C SER A 36 1.26 -4.80 8.29
N ILE A 37 0.03 -4.51 8.74
CA ILE A 37 -1.14 -5.37 8.52
C ILE A 37 -1.46 -5.45 7.02
N LEU A 38 -1.49 -4.31 6.34
CA LEU A 38 -1.78 -4.25 4.90
C LEU A 38 -0.75 -5.03 4.06
N LYS A 39 0.55 -4.93 4.39
CA LYS A 39 1.60 -5.72 3.72
C LYS A 39 1.37 -7.22 3.86
N LYS A 40 1.01 -7.69 5.06
CA LYS A 40 0.69 -9.11 5.31
C LYS A 40 -0.55 -9.56 4.56
N MET A 41 -1.60 -8.72 4.56
CA MET A 41 -2.81 -8.94 3.79
C MET A 41 -2.49 -9.09 2.30
N VAL A 42 -1.88 -8.07 1.67
CA VAL A 42 -1.55 -8.09 0.25
C VAL A 42 -0.70 -9.31 -0.10
N SER A 43 0.26 -9.67 0.75
CA SER A 43 1.08 -10.88 0.59
C SER A 43 0.23 -12.16 0.59
N ALA A 44 -0.75 -12.29 1.49
CA ALA A 44 -1.64 -13.45 1.54
C ALA A 44 -2.43 -13.66 0.23
N PHE A 45 -2.79 -12.59 -0.47
CA PHE A 45 -3.38 -12.67 -1.81
C PHE A 45 -2.31 -12.94 -2.88
N SER A 46 -1.17 -12.26 -2.83
CA SER A 46 -0.08 -12.41 -3.81
C SER A 46 0.45 -13.85 -3.92
N PHE A 47 0.46 -14.61 -2.83
CA PHE A 47 0.94 -15.99 -2.81
C PHE A 47 -0.16 -17.06 -2.91
N SER A 48 -1.43 -16.67 -3.06
CA SER A 48 -2.55 -17.61 -3.13
C SER A 48 -3.36 -17.44 -4.41
N TRP A 49 -3.16 -18.35 -5.37
CA TRP A 49 -3.98 -18.43 -6.58
C TRP A 49 -5.48 -18.45 -6.27
N LYS A 50 -5.88 -19.25 -5.27
CA LYS A 50 -7.27 -19.35 -4.81
C LYS A 50 -7.83 -17.98 -4.37
N LYS A 51 -7.09 -17.23 -3.54
CA LYS A 51 -7.53 -15.90 -3.10
C LYS A 51 -7.57 -14.88 -4.24
N LYS A 52 -6.65 -14.95 -5.21
CA LYS A 52 -6.69 -14.08 -6.40
C LYS A 52 -7.93 -14.34 -7.26
N ARG A 53 -8.23 -15.62 -7.53
CA ARG A 53 -9.42 -16.01 -8.28
C ARG A 53 -10.69 -15.57 -7.58
N GLU A 54 -10.74 -15.75 -6.26
CA GLU A 54 -11.89 -15.34 -5.46
C GLU A 54 -12.06 -13.82 -5.42
N LEU A 55 -10.96 -13.06 -5.34
CA LEU A 55 -11.01 -11.59 -5.45
C LEU A 55 -11.62 -11.16 -6.78
N ALA A 56 -11.21 -11.76 -7.90
CA ALA A 56 -11.77 -11.45 -9.22
C ALA A 56 -13.27 -11.79 -9.31
N ARG A 57 -13.70 -12.91 -8.69
CA ARG A 57 -15.12 -13.29 -8.60
C ARG A 57 -15.91 -12.23 -7.83
N LEU A 58 -15.47 -11.87 -6.62
CA LEU A 58 -16.15 -10.88 -5.80
C LEU A 58 -16.12 -9.48 -6.39
N GLN A 59 -15.06 -9.10 -7.11
CA GLN A 59 -15.01 -7.84 -7.86
C GLN A 59 -16.15 -7.75 -8.87
N THR A 60 -16.39 -8.84 -9.61
CA THR A 60 -17.49 -8.93 -10.58
C THR A 60 -18.85 -8.82 -9.88
N GLU A 61 -19.06 -9.59 -8.81
CA GLU A 61 -20.33 -9.64 -8.08
C GLU A 61 -20.68 -8.32 -7.36
N MET A 62 -19.68 -7.68 -6.77
CA MET A 62 -19.83 -6.42 -6.06
C MET A 62 -19.68 -5.19 -6.96
N LYS A 63 -19.49 -5.39 -8.28
CA LYS A 63 -19.27 -4.33 -9.28
C LYS A 63 -18.08 -3.41 -8.91
N LEU A 64 -17.03 -3.98 -8.35
CA LEU A 64 -15.77 -3.28 -8.09
C LEU A 64 -14.87 -3.31 -9.32
N PRO A 65 -13.98 -2.32 -9.50
CA PRO A 65 -12.95 -2.39 -10.54
C PRO A 65 -12.12 -3.68 -10.43
N PRO A 66 -11.84 -4.39 -11.54
CA PRO A 66 -11.14 -5.69 -11.55
C PRO A 66 -9.62 -5.50 -11.38
N HIS A 67 -9.24 -4.92 -10.26
CA HIS A 67 -7.89 -4.47 -9.98
C HIS A 67 -7.12 -5.47 -9.11
N LYS A 68 -5.87 -5.75 -9.47
CA LYS A 68 -4.96 -6.52 -8.59
C LYS A 68 -4.56 -5.68 -7.38
N LEU A 69 -4.27 -6.32 -6.25
CA LEU A 69 -3.70 -5.62 -5.10
C LEU A 69 -2.27 -5.15 -5.43
N ILE A 70 -1.89 -4.00 -4.87
CA ILE A 70 -0.58 -3.38 -5.07
C ILE A 70 0.30 -3.67 -3.87
N THR A 71 1.53 -4.12 -4.10
CA THR A 71 2.54 -4.29 -3.04
C THR A 71 3.33 -3.01 -2.88
N ASP A 72 3.50 -2.54 -1.64
CA ASP A 72 4.38 -1.42 -1.31
C ASP A 72 5.85 -1.73 -1.66
N SER A 73 6.54 -0.77 -2.27
CA SER A 73 7.95 -0.82 -2.62
C SER A 73 8.74 0.23 -1.80
N PRO A 74 9.67 -0.17 -0.92
CA PRO A 74 10.39 0.76 -0.05
C PRO A 74 11.16 1.86 -0.79
N THR A 75 11.46 1.68 -2.08
CA THR A 75 12.29 2.58 -2.88
C THR A 75 11.49 3.47 -3.82
N ARG A 76 10.17 3.28 -3.95
CA ARG A 76 9.34 4.02 -4.89
C ARG A 76 8.39 4.98 -4.16
N TRP A 77 8.56 6.27 -4.39
CA TRP A 77 7.62 7.29 -3.92
C TRP A 77 6.19 6.93 -4.30
N GLY A 78 5.26 7.09 -3.36
CA GLY A 78 3.83 6.85 -3.59
C GLY A 78 3.37 5.38 -3.58
N SER A 79 4.26 4.37 -3.52
CA SER A 79 3.83 2.96 -3.53
C SER A 79 3.00 2.58 -2.30
N LYS A 80 3.38 3.10 -1.13
CA LYS A 80 2.66 2.88 0.13
C LYS A 80 1.24 3.45 0.03
N LEU A 81 1.12 4.67 -0.50
CA LEU A 81 -0.16 5.33 -0.72
C LEU A 81 -1.02 4.56 -1.73
N ALA A 82 -0.44 4.16 -2.87
CA ALA A 82 -1.15 3.38 -3.88
C ALA A 82 -1.64 2.01 -3.36
N MET A 83 -0.86 1.35 -2.49
CA MET A 83 -1.30 0.13 -1.80
C MET A 83 -2.51 0.42 -0.90
N ILE A 84 -2.46 1.48 -0.09
CA ILE A 84 -3.55 1.85 0.82
C ILE A 84 -4.83 2.16 0.03
N GLU A 85 -4.74 2.98 -1.01
CA GLU A 85 -5.90 3.33 -1.86
C GLU A 85 -6.50 2.09 -2.53
N ARG A 86 -5.66 1.19 -3.06
CA ARG A 86 -6.14 -0.06 -3.67
C ARG A 86 -6.79 -0.98 -2.65
N VAL A 87 -6.30 -1.02 -1.40
CA VAL A 87 -6.96 -1.78 -0.34
C VAL A 87 -8.31 -1.16 0.03
N LEU A 88 -8.41 0.16 0.16
CA LEU A 88 -9.67 0.86 0.42
C LEU A 88 -10.70 0.61 -0.71
N GLU A 89 -10.27 0.70 -1.97
CA GLU A 89 -11.11 0.42 -3.15
C GLU A 89 -11.69 -1.01 -3.10
N GLN A 90 -10.91 -1.98 -2.62
CA GLN A 90 -11.24 -3.40 -2.65
C GLN A 90 -11.68 -3.96 -1.29
N GLU A 91 -11.89 -3.09 -0.29
CA GLU A 91 -12.04 -3.44 1.13
C GLU A 91 -13.14 -4.48 1.37
N LYS A 92 -14.29 -4.30 0.72
CA LYS A 92 -15.45 -5.20 0.87
C LYS A 92 -15.12 -6.62 0.41
N ALA A 93 -14.58 -6.76 -0.81
CA ALA A 93 -14.21 -8.06 -1.36
C ALA A 93 -13.09 -8.74 -0.55
N ILE A 94 -12.06 -7.97 -0.16
CA ILE A 94 -10.97 -8.45 0.68
C ILE A 94 -11.52 -8.99 2.01
N SER A 95 -12.36 -8.20 2.69
CA SER A 95 -12.91 -8.54 4.00
C SER A 95 -13.69 -9.84 3.98
N GLU A 96 -14.53 -10.06 2.96
CA GLU A 96 -15.30 -11.30 2.82
C GLU A 96 -14.39 -12.53 2.66
N ILE A 97 -13.34 -12.43 1.84
CA ILE A 97 -12.37 -13.52 1.63
C ILE A 97 -11.61 -13.83 2.92
N LEU A 98 -11.15 -12.80 3.63
CA LEU A 98 -10.36 -12.97 4.85
C LEU A 98 -11.20 -13.53 5.99
N LYS A 99 -12.46 -13.10 6.14
CA LYS A 99 -13.38 -13.62 7.16
C LYS A 99 -13.65 -15.12 7.00
N ALA A 100 -13.71 -15.59 5.75
CA ALA A 100 -13.96 -17.00 5.44
C ALA A 100 -12.77 -17.94 5.76
N ASP A 101 -11.55 -17.41 5.86
CA ASP A 101 -10.33 -18.20 6.13
C ASP A 101 -9.80 -17.94 7.56
N LYS A 102 -9.92 -18.95 8.43
CA LYS A 102 -9.47 -18.88 9.83
C LYS A 102 -8.01 -18.43 9.97
N LYS A 103 -7.12 -18.74 9.02
CA LYS A 103 -5.69 -18.37 9.08
C LYS A 103 -5.47 -16.88 8.80
N THR A 104 -6.34 -16.27 8.02
CA THR A 104 -6.18 -14.87 7.56
C THR A 104 -7.24 -13.92 8.11
N ARG A 105 -8.20 -14.44 8.88
CA ARG A 105 -9.25 -13.65 9.55
C ARG A 105 -8.69 -12.53 10.44
N CYS A 106 -7.53 -12.75 11.05
CA CYS A 106 -6.86 -11.73 11.87
C CYS A 106 -6.26 -10.56 11.06
N LEU A 107 -6.25 -10.64 9.73
CA LEU A 107 -5.77 -9.59 8.84
C LEU A 107 -6.89 -8.66 8.36
N VAL A 108 -8.14 -8.90 8.75
CA VAL A 108 -9.26 -8.00 8.45
C VAL A 108 -9.00 -6.67 9.18
N PRO A 109 -8.89 -5.53 8.46
CA PRO A 109 -8.70 -4.23 9.11
C PRO A 109 -9.92 -3.90 9.97
N GLY A 110 -9.68 -3.39 11.17
CA GLY A 110 -10.72 -2.83 12.01
C GLY A 110 -11.05 -1.38 11.62
N TYR A 111 -11.97 -0.78 12.36
CA TYR A 111 -12.34 0.63 12.20
C TYR A 111 -11.13 1.56 12.34
N ASN A 112 -10.25 1.29 13.32
CA ASN A 112 -9.06 2.10 13.57
C ASN A 112 -8.06 2.04 12.40
N GLU A 113 -7.79 0.83 11.87
CA GLU A 113 -6.91 0.71 10.70
C GLU A 113 -7.51 1.42 9.49
N LYS A 114 -8.84 1.39 9.31
CA LYS A 114 -9.53 2.08 8.24
C LYS A 114 -9.42 3.61 8.34
N ASP A 115 -9.70 4.16 9.51
CA ASP A 115 -9.57 5.60 9.78
C ASP A 115 -8.14 6.10 9.51
N VAL A 116 -7.13 5.30 9.90
CA VAL A 116 -5.72 5.59 9.60
C VAL A 116 -5.45 5.57 8.10
N MET A 117 -5.96 4.57 7.36
CA MET A 117 -5.84 4.50 5.91
C MET A 117 -6.41 5.76 5.23
N GLU A 118 -7.63 6.13 5.57
CA GLU A 118 -8.31 7.31 5.01
C GLU A 118 -7.56 8.61 5.35
N SER A 119 -7.08 8.74 6.59
CA SER A 119 -6.29 9.89 7.03
C SER A 119 -4.97 10.02 6.27
N VAL A 120 -4.25 8.91 6.04
CA VAL A 120 -3.01 8.90 5.25
C VAL A 120 -3.28 9.30 3.81
N VAL A 121 -4.35 8.77 3.19
CA VAL A 121 -4.74 9.14 1.82
C VAL A 121 -5.05 10.63 1.72
N LYS A 122 -5.83 11.16 2.67
CA LYS A 122 -6.17 12.58 2.72
C LYS A 122 -4.94 13.48 2.87
N ALA A 123 -3.97 13.09 3.68
CA ALA A 123 -2.77 13.88 3.94
C ALA A 123 -1.77 13.84 2.78
N LEU A 124 -1.56 12.68 2.15
CA LEU A 124 -0.51 12.47 1.17
C LEU A 124 -0.98 12.54 -0.29
N GLY A 125 -2.28 12.39 -0.54
CA GLY A 125 -2.88 12.47 -1.88
C GLY A 125 -2.50 13.75 -2.64
N PRO A 126 -2.78 14.96 -2.09
CA PRO A 126 -2.47 16.22 -2.77
C PRO A 126 -0.97 16.38 -3.09
N LEU A 127 -0.11 15.84 -2.22
CA LEU A 127 1.33 15.91 -2.40
C LEU A 127 1.83 14.97 -3.49
N ARG A 128 1.22 13.78 -3.64
CA ARG A 128 1.49 12.91 -4.78
C ARG A 128 1.04 13.60 -6.06
N ASP A 129 -0.17 14.13 -6.12
CA ASP A 129 -0.70 14.78 -7.32
C ASP A 129 0.18 15.97 -7.75
N PHE A 130 0.65 16.77 -6.78
CA PHE A 130 1.61 17.84 -7.03
C PHE A 130 2.94 17.32 -7.59
N THR A 131 3.46 16.21 -7.05
CA THR A 131 4.73 15.62 -7.50
C THR A 131 4.61 15.00 -8.90
N ASP A 132 3.50 14.34 -9.19
CA ASP A 132 3.22 13.73 -10.49
C ASP A 132 3.06 14.81 -11.58
N ALA A 133 2.50 15.98 -11.23
CA ALA A 133 2.41 17.13 -12.14
C ALA A 133 3.76 17.80 -12.47
N LEU A 134 4.80 17.56 -11.67
CA LEU A 134 6.15 18.12 -11.84
C LEU A 134 7.15 17.13 -12.48
N SER A 135 6.72 15.90 -12.77
CA SER A 135 7.57 14.80 -13.23
C SER A 135 7.53 14.58 -14.74
#